data_AF-A0A7V4IKR3-F1
#
_entry.id   AF-A0A7V4IKR3-F1
#
_cell.length_a   1.000
_cell.length_b   1.000
_cell.length_c   1.000
_cell.angle_alpha   90.00
_cell.angle_beta   90.00
_cell.angle_gamma   90.00
#
_symmetry.space_group_name_H-M   'P 1'
#
loop_
_entity.id
_entity.type
_entity.pdbx_description
1 polymer ?
#
loop_
_entity_poly.entity_id
_entity_poly.type
_entity_poly.pdbx_seq_one_letter_code
_entity_poly.pdbx_strand_id
1 'polypeptide(L)'
;MENNLNRENDQAGGMKDNVREVHYHHYKDRSGNIGSIFFGIVLVILGFAYLAKSLGLFYFELSILQLWPILLIFIGLSVMNARGWLSVLIGFLVTFIIIAIVFSSVFYRGHLMMHGILDRKSEVRMTQIEVKKDQGLKKAELNIEGVIGDIVMRGGSAELVKGSFGSDFLSLDTKAERSDGKQKVDMKGEGEFRGFGPRISEMDLLLSTDTPMSLNIKTGAADMDLDFKDVNLESLSIETGASSLNLKLGDKATTSEIVIEAGASSVEIKVPRMVGARINVDAGLTTKDMKDFKQTGEKTYETDGFEKAAKKIDLKLKMGVSSLKIERE
;
A
#
# COMPACT_ATOMS: atom_id res chain seq x y z
N MET A 1 87.46 19.84 6.04
CA MET A 1 87.86 20.82 7.07
C MET A 1 87.63 22.21 6.50
N GLU A 2 87.20 23.16 7.34
CA GLU A 2 86.99 24.58 7.05
C GLU A 2 88.06 25.19 6.13
N ASN A 3 87.67 26.13 5.26
CA ASN A 3 88.04 27.55 5.42
C ASN A 3 87.52 28.43 4.28
N ASN A 4 87.19 29.67 4.64
CA ASN A 4 87.00 30.81 3.76
C ASN A 4 88.28 31.11 2.96
N LEU A 5 88.13 31.50 1.69
CA LEU A 5 89.02 32.47 1.04
C LEU A 5 88.40 33.01 -0.28
N ASN A 6 88.31 34.33 -0.33
CA ASN A 6 88.14 35.16 -1.53
C ASN A 6 89.31 34.98 -2.51
N ARG A 7 89.02 35.04 -3.82
CA ARG A 7 89.79 35.69 -4.91
C ARG A 7 89.15 35.32 -6.26
N GLU A 8 88.56 36.27 -6.97
CA GLU A 8 89.16 37.17 -7.97
C GLU A 8 89.52 36.51 -9.32
N ASN A 9 88.93 37.10 -10.35
CA ASN A 9 89.49 37.40 -11.67
C ASN A 9 89.48 36.39 -12.82
N ASP A 10 88.83 36.90 -13.88
CA ASP A 10 89.38 37.16 -15.21
C ASP A 10 89.10 36.16 -16.34
N GLN A 11 88.37 36.72 -17.33
CA GLN A 11 88.72 36.75 -18.76
C GLN A 11 88.79 35.42 -19.52
N ALA A 12 88.58 35.34 -20.82
CA ALA A 12 87.96 36.15 -21.86
C ALA A 12 88.02 35.25 -23.11
N GLY A 13 87.17 35.54 -24.10
CA GLY A 13 87.27 34.95 -25.44
C GLY A 13 86.22 33.88 -25.70
N GLY A 14 85.41 33.94 -26.74
CA GLY A 14 85.39 34.87 -27.86
C GLY A 14 84.65 34.18 -29.01
N MET A 15 83.95 35.00 -29.80
CA MET A 15 83.57 34.76 -31.19
C MET A 15 82.30 33.95 -31.54
N LYS A 16 81.35 34.72 -32.09
CA LYS A 16 80.65 34.55 -33.39
C LYS A 16 79.13 34.46 -33.33
N ASP A 17 78.56 35.52 -33.91
CA ASP A 17 77.19 35.70 -34.35
C ASP A 17 76.56 34.43 -34.93
N ASN A 18 75.31 34.21 -34.53
CA ASN A 18 74.25 33.80 -35.46
C ASN A 18 72.91 34.20 -34.85
N VAL A 19 72.33 35.25 -35.43
CA VAL A 19 70.92 35.63 -35.27
C VAL A 19 70.06 34.40 -35.59
N ARG A 20 69.31 33.91 -34.60
CA ARG A 20 68.18 33.01 -34.82
C ARG A 20 66.96 33.68 -34.20
N GLU A 21 66.10 34.21 -35.06
CA GLU A 21 64.75 34.63 -34.69
C GLU A 21 64.01 33.43 -34.09
N VAL A 22 63.67 33.52 -32.81
CA VAL A 22 62.85 32.52 -32.13
C VAL A 22 61.39 32.87 -32.40
N HIS A 23 60.81 32.27 -33.44
CA HIS A 23 59.37 32.29 -33.68
C HIS A 23 58.65 31.63 -32.50
N TYR A 24 58.00 32.44 -31.67
CA TYR A 24 57.01 31.95 -30.71
C TYR A 24 55.78 31.45 -31.48
N HIS A 25 55.67 30.13 -31.63
CA HIS A 25 54.41 29.51 -31.99
C HIS A 25 53.41 29.72 -30.85
N HIS A 26 52.46 30.64 -31.05
CA HIS A 26 51.25 30.73 -30.23
C HIS A 26 50.51 29.39 -30.34
N TYR A 27 50.57 28.55 -29.31
CA TYR A 27 49.66 27.42 -29.18
C TYR A 27 48.28 28.02 -28.91
N LYS A 28 47.47 28.16 -29.97
CA LYS A 28 46.07 28.53 -29.85
C LYS A 28 45.38 27.34 -29.22
N ASP A 29 45.22 27.37 -27.91
CA ASP A 29 44.49 26.37 -27.16
C ASP A 29 43.07 26.34 -27.73
N ARG A 30 42.80 25.36 -28.61
CA ARG A 30 41.45 25.06 -29.05
C ARG A 30 40.78 24.41 -27.85
N SER A 31 40.25 25.24 -26.95
CA SER A 31 39.19 24.81 -26.07
C SER A 31 38.04 24.37 -26.98
N GLY A 32 38.02 23.09 -27.35
CA GLY A 32 36.86 22.50 -27.99
C GLY A 32 35.67 22.87 -27.13
N ASN A 33 34.61 23.39 -27.74
CA ASN A 33 33.42 23.81 -27.02
C ASN A 33 32.77 22.52 -26.50
N ILE A 34 33.21 22.03 -25.34
CA ILE A 34 32.86 20.72 -24.78
C ILE A 34 31.33 20.62 -24.59
N GLY A 35 30.67 21.77 -24.39
CA GLY A 35 29.22 21.88 -24.40
C GLY A 35 28.59 21.38 -25.71
N SER A 36 29.14 21.70 -26.89
CA SER A 36 28.51 21.30 -28.15
C SER A 36 28.58 19.80 -28.41
N ILE A 37 29.61 19.11 -27.91
CA ILE A 37 29.73 17.65 -28.02
C ILE A 37 28.77 16.96 -27.05
N PHE A 38 28.66 17.46 -25.83
CA PHE A 38 27.73 16.95 -24.83
C PHE A 38 26.27 17.09 -25.27
N PHE A 39 25.89 18.28 -25.75
CA PHE A 39 24.54 18.52 -26.31
C PHE A 39 24.26 17.61 -27.51
N GLY A 40 25.26 17.38 -28.37
CA GLY A 40 25.14 16.45 -29.50
C GLY A 40 24.82 15.02 -29.05
N ILE A 41 25.51 14.50 -28.04
CA ILE A 41 25.29 13.14 -27.53
C ILE A 41 23.89 13.00 -26.90
N VAL A 42 23.45 14.01 -26.14
CA VAL A 42 22.09 14.02 -25.56
C VAL A 42 21.01 14.02 -26.64
N LEU A 43 21.20 14.81 -27.70
CA LEU A 43 20.29 14.85 -28.86
C LEU A 43 20.22 13.50 -29.59
N VAL A 44 21.35 12.83 -29.73
CA VAL A 44 21.42 11.48 -30.31
C VAL A 44 20.68 10.47 -29.44
N ILE A 45 20.85 10.51 -28.12
CA ILE A 45 20.15 9.60 -27.19
C ILE A 45 18.65 9.86 -27.20
N LEU A 46 18.22 11.12 -27.15
CA LEU A 46 16.80 11.50 -27.26
C LEU A 46 16.19 11.09 -28.60
N GLY A 47 16.93 11.26 -29.70
CA GLY A 47 16.52 10.84 -31.03
C GLY A 47 16.37 9.32 -31.14
N PHE A 48 17.30 8.55 -30.58
CA PHE A 48 17.22 7.09 -30.54
C PHE A 48 16.04 6.59 -29.70
N ALA A 49 15.79 7.23 -28.55
CA ALA A 49 14.63 6.93 -27.72
C ALA A 49 13.31 7.18 -28.46
N TYR A 50 13.22 8.26 -29.24
CA TYR A 50 12.05 8.57 -30.05
C TYR A 50 11.88 7.61 -31.24
N LEU A 51 12.98 7.25 -31.91
CA LEU A 51 12.96 6.27 -33.00
C LEU A 51 12.46 4.90 -32.50
N ALA A 52 12.92 4.47 -31.32
CA ALA A 52 12.47 3.23 -30.71
C ALA A 52 10.97 3.25 -30.35
N LYS A 53 10.43 4.41 -29.93
CA LYS A 53 8.97 4.62 -29.77
C LYS A 53 8.25 4.51 -31.12
N SER A 54 8.76 5.13 -32.17
CA SER A 54 8.14 5.12 -33.51
C SER A 54 8.11 3.74 -34.15
N LEU A 55 9.05 2.86 -33.78
CA LEU A 55 9.10 1.48 -34.23
C LEU A 55 8.20 0.54 -33.41
N GLY A 56 7.45 1.07 -32.43
CA GLY A 56 6.55 0.27 -31.58
C GLY A 56 7.29 -0.67 -30.63
N LEU A 57 8.60 -0.46 -30.42
CA LEU A 57 9.43 -1.33 -29.59
C LEU A 57 9.13 -1.17 -28.09
N PHE A 58 8.41 -0.11 -27.70
CA PHE A 58 8.04 0.18 -26.30
C PHE A 58 6.69 0.91 -26.16
N TYR A 59 5.83 0.48 -25.22
CA TYR A 59 4.59 1.17 -24.80
C TYR A 59 4.87 2.05 -23.56
N PHE A 60 5.66 3.11 -23.71
CA PHE A 60 5.87 4.07 -22.63
C PHE A 60 4.96 5.30 -22.81
N GLU A 61 4.04 5.55 -21.87
CA GLU A 61 3.34 6.85 -21.73
C GLU A 61 4.25 7.88 -21.04
N LEU A 62 5.48 8.05 -21.54
CA LEU A 62 6.34 9.13 -21.04
C LEU A 62 5.78 10.45 -21.55
N SER A 63 5.05 11.14 -20.67
CA SER A 63 4.68 12.53 -20.89
C SER A 63 5.96 13.37 -20.93
N ILE A 64 6.23 14.04 -22.04
CA ILE A 64 7.39 14.94 -22.22
C ILE A 64 7.48 15.96 -21.07
N LEU A 65 6.33 16.31 -20.49
CA LEU A 65 6.14 17.16 -19.32
C LEU A 65 6.63 16.57 -17.98
N GLN A 66 7.15 15.34 -17.93
CA GLN A 66 7.80 14.80 -16.72
C GLN A 66 9.33 14.90 -16.78
N LEU A 67 9.91 15.28 -17.93
CA LEU A 67 11.35 15.35 -18.14
C LEU A 67 11.95 16.73 -17.83
N TRP A 68 11.13 17.76 -17.55
CA TRP A 68 11.62 19.10 -17.20
C TRP A 68 12.52 19.17 -15.95
N PRO A 69 12.39 18.31 -14.91
CA PRO A 69 13.30 18.38 -13.77
C PRO A 69 14.74 18.02 -14.16
N ILE A 70 14.92 17.18 -15.20
CA ILE A 70 16.24 16.83 -15.72
C ILE A 70 16.89 18.05 -16.40
N LEU A 71 16.11 18.85 -17.13
CA LEU A 71 16.59 20.13 -17.68
C LEU A 71 17.06 21.09 -16.58
N LEU A 72 16.36 21.16 -15.44
CA LEU A 72 16.79 21.99 -14.31
C LEU A 72 18.07 21.49 -13.64
N ILE A 73 18.25 20.18 -13.52
CA ILE A 73 19.50 19.59 -13.02
C ILE A 73 20.66 19.95 -13.97
N PHE A 74 20.44 19.88 -15.28
CA PHE A 74 21.45 20.27 -16.27
C PHE A 74 21.78 21.76 -16.23
N ILE A 75 20.78 22.63 -16.09
CA ILE A 75 20.98 24.07 -15.93
C ILE A 75 21.77 24.34 -14.64
N GLY A 76 21.44 23.68 -13.53
CA GLY A 76 22.15 23.81 -12.26
C GLY A 76 23.61 23.37 -12.33
N LEU A 77 23.87 22.24 -12.98
CA LEU A 77 25.24 21.73 -13.17
C LEU A 77 26.06 22.60 -14.14
N SER A 78 25.43 23.18 -15.18
CA SER A 78 26.10 24.09 -16.11
C SER A 78 26.50 25.42 -15.48
N VAL A 79 25.82 25.85 -14.41
CA VAL A 79 26.11 27.11 -13.70
C VAL A 79 27.23 26.93 -12.66
N MET A 80 27.50 25.69 -12.22
CA MET A 80 28.59 25.41 -11.28
C MET A 80 29.96 25.51 -11.96
N ASN A 81 30.56 26.70 -11.88
CA ASN A 81 31.95 26.96 -12.27
C ASN A 81 32.95 26.35 -11.27
N ALA A 82 32.93 25.02 -11.14
CA ALA A 82 33.84 24.31 -10.26
C ALA A 82 35.13 23.98 -11.01
N ARG A 83 36.15 24.82 -10.80
CA ARG A 83 37.51 24.62 -11.33
C ARG A 83 38.07 23.26 -10.91
N GLY A 84 38.27 22.36 -11.88
CA GLY A 84 39.05 21.15 -11.73
C GLY A 84 38.32 19.88 -12.17
N TRP A 85 39.07 18.88 -12.65
CA TRP A 85 38.57 17.60 -13.13
C TRP A 85 37.77 16.77 -12.09
N LEU A 86 37.93 17.07 -10.79
CA LEU A 86 37.23 16.36 -9.71
C LEU A 86 35.75 16.73 -9.60
N SER A 87 35.36 17.97 -9.92
CA SER A 87 33.95 18.38 -9.95
C SER A 87 33.18 17.73 -11.10
N VAL A 88 33.88 17.51 -12.21
CA VAL A 88 33.41 16.77 -13.38
C VAL A 88 33.15 15.32 -13.02
N LEU A 89 34.07 14.67 -12.28
CA LEU A 89 33.89 13.30 -11.80
C LEU A 89 32.70 13.15 -10.85
N ILE A 90 32.50 14.08 -9.92
CA ILE A 90 31.34 14.06 -9.00
C ILE A 90 30.04 14.27 -9.78
N GLY A 91 30.03 15.17 -10.76
CA GLY A 91 28.87 15.38 -11.66
C GLY A 91 28.53 14.13 -12.48
N PHE A 92 29.53 13.46 -13.05
CA PHE A 92 29.34 12.19 -13.75
C PHE A 92 28.87 11.08 -12.82
N LEU A 93 29.40 10.99 -11.60
CA LEU A 93 29.01 9.97 -10.62
C LEU A 93 27.56 10.16 -10.17
N VAL A 94 27.16 11.40 -9.85
CA VAL A 94 25.77 11.71 -9.48
C VAL A 94 24.82 11.48 -10.65
N THR A 95 25.22 11.87 -11.86
CA THR A 95 24.43 11.64 -13.07
C THR A 95 24.31 10.15 -13.38
N PHE A 96 25.39 9.39 -13.23
CA PHE A 96 25.40 7.94 -13.40
C PHE A 96 24.55 7.24 -12.34
N ILE A 97 24.58 7.70 -11.08
CA ILE A 97 23.72 7.17 -10.01
C ILE A 97 22.25 7.49 -10.30
N ILE A 98 21.91 8.70 -10.73
CA ILE A 98 20.54 9.06 -11.11
C ILE A 98 20.10 8.26 -12.33
N ILE A 99 20.95 8.11 -13.34
CA ILE A 99 20.69 7.24 -14.49
C ILE A 99 20.54 5.79 -14.02
N ALA A 100 21.37 5.29 -13.11
CA ALA A 100 21.26 3.93 -12.60
C ALA A 100 20.00 3.72 -11.76
N ILE A 101 19.53 4.73 -11.01
CA ILE A 101 18.27 4.69 -10.25
C ILE A 101 17.07 4.76 -11.19
N VAL A 102 17.10 5.63 -12.21
CA VAL A 102 16.04 5.75 -13.22
C VAL A 102 16.02 4.53 -14.12
N PHE A 103 17.18 4.04 -14.55
CA PHE A 103 17.35 2.81 -15.32
C PHE A 103 16.96 1.61 -14.46
N SER A 104 17.31 1.55 -13.18
CA SER A 104 16.78 0.55 -12.26
C SER A 104 15.26 0.66 -12.13
N SER A 105 14.68 1.86 -11.95
CA SER A 105 13.22 2.03 -11.87
C SER A 105 12.48 1.62 -13.16
N VAL A 106 13.04 1.96 -14.33
CA VAL A 106 12.49 1.67 -15.66
C VAL A 106 12.75 0.23 -16.08
N PHE A 107 13.92 -0.32 -15.77
CA PHE A 107 14.36 -1.66 -16.11
C PHE A 107 13.89 -2.69 -15.07
N TYR A 108 13.65 -2.35 -13.81
CA TYR A 108 12.89 -3.22 -12.90
C TYR A 108 11.44 -3.34 -13.36
N ARG A 109 10.81 -2.26 -13.85
CA ARG A 109 9.46 -2.34 -14.48
C ARG A 109 9.49 -3.09 -15.82
N GLY A 110 10.52 -2.89 -16.65
CA GLY A 110 10.68 -3.54 -17.96
C GLY A 110 11.15 -5.00 -17.89
N HIS A 111 12.02 -5.35 -16.95
CA HIS A 111 12.48 -6.71 -16.68
C HIS A 111 11.39 -7.54 -15.98
N LEU A 112 10.51 -6.91 -15.20
CA LEU A 112 9.24 -7.53 -14.77
C LEU A 112 8.34 -7.89 -15.97
N MET A 113 8.35 -7.10 -17.03
CA MET A 113 7.52 -7.32 -18.23
C MET A 113 8.16 -8.26 -19.27
N MET A 114 9.50 -8.38 -19.34
CA MET A 114 10.19 -9.13 -20.41
C MET A 114 10.59 -10.57 -20.02
N HIS A 115 10.69 -10.91 -18.73
CA HIS A 115 10.57 -12.31 -18.30
C HIS A 115 9.09 -12.59 -18.05
N GLY A 116 8.51 -13.52 -18.81
CA GLY A 116 7.13 -14.02 -18.66
C GLY A 116 6.88 -14.74 -17.32
N ILE A 117 7.10 -14.03 -16.21
CA ILE A 117 6.84 -14.43 -14.82
C ILE A 117 5.60 -13.68 -14.29
N LEU A 118 5.10 -12.65 -15.00
CA LEU A 118 3.88 -11.90 -14.67
C LEU A 118 2.67 -12.28 -15.53
N ASP A 119 2.57 -13.54 -15.91
CA ASP A 119 1.27 -14.15 -16.19
C ASP A 119 1.21 -15.49 -15.45
N ARG A 120 1.57 -15.47 -14.14
CA ARG A 120 0.94 -16.44 -13.25
C ARG A 120 -0.53 -16.07 -13.25
N LYS A 121 -1.25 -16.57 -14.24
CA LYS A 121 -2.70 -16.71 -14.26
C LYS A 121 -3.00 -17.61 -13.07
N SER A 122 -2.96 -17.04 -11.88
CA SER A 122 -3.11 -17.76 -10.65
C SER A 122 -4.56 -18.20 -10.67
N GLU A 123 -4.76 -19.50 -10.86
CA GLU A 123 -6.08 -20.07 -11.03
C GLU A 123 -6.83 -19.85 -9.72
N VAL A 124 -7.79 -18.92 -9.73
CA VAL A 124 -8.61 -18.64 -8.57
C VAL A 124 -9.45 -19.88 -8.31
N ARG A 125 -9.15 -20.57 -7.21
CA ARG A 125 -9.92 -21.70 -6.76
C ARG A 125 -11.21 -21.18 -6.14
N MET A 126 -12.31 -21.42 -6.84
CA MET A 126 -13.65 -21.14 -6.33
C MET A 126 -14.15 -22.30 -5.49
N THR A 127 -14.51 -22.01 -4.24
CA THR A 127 -15.14 -22.95 -3.30
C THR A 127 -16.56 -22.46 -3.06
N GLN A 128 -17.55 -23.26 -3.44
CA GLN A 128 -18.95 -22.98 -3.14
C GLN A 128 -19.25 -23.38 -1.70
N ILE A 129 -20.01 -22.55 -0.99
CA ILE A 129 -20.36 -22.73 0.41
C ILE A 129 -21.87 -22.82 0.49
N GLU A 130 -22.36 -23.93 1.03
CA GLU A 130 -23.78 -24.11 1.31
C GLU A 130 -23.92 -24.94 2.58
N VAL A 131 -24.26 -24.28 3.68
CA VAL A 131 -24.52 -24.91 4.97
C VAL A 131 -26.01 -24.80 5.25
N LYS A 132 -26.69 -25.94 5.30
CA LYS A 132 -28.14 -25.99 5.52
C LYS A 132 -28.50 -25.74 6.97
N LYS A 133 -29.70 -25.20 7.19
CA LYS A 133 -30.27 -25.07 8.53
C LYS A 133 -30.64 -26.44 9.06
N ASP A 134 -30.21 -26.72 10.27
CA ASP A 134 -30.53 -27.98 10.89
C ASP A 134 -31.93 -27.97 11.54
N GLN A 135 -32.58 -29.14 11.63
CA GLN A 135 -33.94 -29.19 12.19
C GLN A 135 -33.93 -28.82 13.69
N GLY A 136 -34.85 -27.94 14.09
CA GLY A 136 -34.95 -27.45 15.47
C GLY A 136 -33.80 -26.54 15.90
N LEU A 137 -33.09 -25.93 14.95
CA LEU A 137 -32.07 -24.92 15.20
C LEU A 137 -32.65 -23.73 15.96
N LYS A 138 -32.03 -23.38 17.09
CA LYS A 138 -32.39 -22.22 17.91
C LYS A 138 -31.39 -21.08 17.74
N LYS A 139 -30.11 -21.41 17.55
CA LYS A 139 -29.02 -20.44 17.42
C LYS A 139 -27.89 -21.00 16.57
N ALA A 140 -27.26 -20.13 15.77
CA ALA A 140 -26.08 -20.48 15.01
C ALA A 140 -24.85 -19.69 15.45
N GLU A 141 -23.69 -20.32 15.30
CA GLU A 141 -22.38 -19.71 15.52
C GLU A 141 -21.55 -19.89 14.26
N LEU A 142 -21.04 -18.80 13.71
CA LEU A 142 -20.16 -18.82 12.54
C LEU A 142 -18.80 -18.23 12.93
N ASN A 143 -17.76 -19.06 12.87
CA ASN A 143 -16.37 -18.65 13.06
C ASN A 143 -15.66 -18.65 11.71
N ILE A 144 -15.00 -17.53 11.39
CA ILE A 144 -14.17 -17.37 10.20
C ILE A 144 -12.76 -17.02 10.67
N GLU A 145 -11.79 -17.85 10.35
CA GLU A 145 -10.39 -17.66 10.74
C GLU A 145 -9.46 -17.75 9.53
N GLY A 146 -8.44 -16.89 9.46
CA GLY A 146 -7.35 -17.05 8.49
C GLY A 146 -7.68 -16.65 7.05
N VAL A 147 -8.89 -16.16 6.79
CA VAL A 147 -9.26 -15.53 5.52
C VAL A 147 -8.68 -14.11 5.52
N ILE A 148 -7.93 -13.75 4.49
CA ILE A 148 -7.39 -12.40 4.29
C ILE A 148 -7.87 -11.86 2.94
N GLY A 149 -8.02 -10.54 2.78
CA GLY A 149 -8.58 -9.92 1.55
C GLY A 149 -10.01 -9.42 1.73
N ASP A 150 -10.83 -9.54 0.69
CA ASP A 150 -12.18 -8.98 0.66
C ASP A 150 -13.18 -9.93 1.33
N ILE A 151 -13.94 -9.42 2.30
CA ILE A 151 -14.99 -10.18 2.99
C ILE A 151 -16.31 -9.39 2.90
N VAL A 152 -17.25 -9.92 2.14
CA VAL A 152 -18.59 -9.39 2.01
C VAL A 152 -19.57 -10.36 2.66
N MET A 153 -20.38 -9.85 3.58
CA MET A 153 -21.45 -10.64 4.19
C MET A 153 -22.74 -9.86 4.27
N ARG A 154 -23.84 -10.50 3.90
CA ARG A 154 -25.17 -9.88 3.95
C ARG A 154 -26.27 -10.86 4.28
N GLY A 155 -27.37 -10.38 4.84
CA GLY A 155 -28.59 -11.20 5.00
C GLY A 155 -29.21 -11.57 3.65
N GLY A 156 -29.99 -12.65 3.63
CA GLY A 156 -30.84 -13.00 2.48
C GLY A 156 -30.83 -14.48 2.08
N SER A 157 -30.30 -15.36 2.92
CA SER A 157 -30.27 -16.80 2.64
C SER A 157 -31.44 -17.55 3.27
N ALA A 158 -32.01 -18.51 2.54
CA ALA A 158 -32.90 -19.53 3.09
C ALA A 158 -32.12 -20.64 3.83
N GLU A 159 -30.87 -20.88 3.42
CA GLU A 159 -29.92 -21.76 4.10
C GLU A 159 -29.29 -21.04 5.31
N LEU A 160 -28.51 -21.75 6.12
CA LEU A 160 -27.85 -21.11 7.26
C LEU A 160 -26.78 -20.13 6.77
N VAL A 161 -25.92 -20.62 5.87
CA VAL A 161 -24.91 -19.83 5.18
C VAL A 161 -24.84 -20.31 3.73
N LYS A 162 -24.82 -19.39 2.78
CA LYS A 162 -24.66 -19.69 1.35
C LYS A 162 -23.69 -18.69 0.73
N GLY A 163 -22.82 -19.10 -0.18
CA GLY A 163 -21.92 -18.16 -0.81
C GLY A 163 -20.76 -18.81 -1.53
N SER A 164 -19.69 -18.05 -1.70
CA SER A 164 -18.48 -18.54 -2.32
C SER A 164 -17.23 -17.91 -1.72
N PHE A 165 -16.16 -18.69 -1.74
CA PHE A 165 -14.81 -18.21 -1.46
C PHE A 165 -13.93 -18.46 -2.68
N GLY A 166 -13.37 -17.38 -3.24
CA GLY A 166 -12.44 -17.43 -4.36
C GLY A 166 -11.06 -17.00 -3.91
N SER A 167 -10.06 -17.87 -4.03
CA SER A 167 -8.67 -17.46 -3.77
C SER A 167 -7.66 -18.19 -4.66
N ASP A 168 -6.57 -17.49 -4.98
CA ASP A 168 -5.45 -18.05 -5.73
C ASP A 168 -4.28 -18.53 -4.83
N PHE A 169 -4.43 -18.44 -3.51
CA PHE A 169 -3.41 -18.85 -2.53
C PHE A 169 -3.97 -19.48 -1.25
N LEU A 170 -5.25 -19.30 -0.94
CA LEU A 170 -5.92 -19.97 0.17
C LEU A 170 -6.87 -21.06 -0.34
N SER A 171 -7.01 -22.09 0.49
CA SER A 171 -8.14 -23.01 0.47
C SER A 171 -9.01 -22.73 1.69
N LEU A 172 -10.30 -23.05 1.61
CA LEU A 172 -11.22 -22.92 2.73
C LEU A 172 -11.61 -24.31 3.23
N ASP A 173 -11.26 -24.61 4.47
CA ASP A 173 -11.82 -25.73 5.22
C ASP A 173 -13.13 -25.26 5.87
N THR A 174 -14.19 -26.05 5.77
CA THR A 174 -15.49 -25.73 6.38
C THR A 174 -15.99 -26.94 7.14
N LYS A 175 -16.22 -26.76 8.44
CA LYS A 175 -16.75 -27.79 9.35
C LYS A 175 -18.03 -27.28 9.98
N ALA A 176 -19.04 -28.15 10.03
CA ALA A 176 -20.30 -27.85 10.69
C ALA A 176 -20.59 -28.91 11.76
N GLU A 177 -20.86 -28.45 12.97
CA GLU A 177 -21.16 -29.31 14.12
C GLU A 177 -22.50 -28.92 14.74
N ARG A 178 -23.22 -29.93 15.23
CA ARG A 178 -24.51 -29.75 15.91
C ARG A 178 -24.38 -30.15 17.37
N SER A 179 -24.87 -29.30 18.27
CA SER A 179 -25.04 -29.63 19.68
C SER A 179 -26.22 -28.88 20.28
N ASP A 180 -27.17 -29.61 20.86
CA ASP A 180 -28.29 -29.07 21.65
C ASP A 180 -29.02 -27.85 21.04
N GLY A 181 -29.50 -27.99 19.80
CA GLY A 181 -30.21 -26.91 19.09
C GLY A 181 -29.32 -25.74 18.68
N LYS A 182 -28.00 -25.86 18.82
CA LYS A 182 -27.00 -24.98 18.23
C LYS A 182 -26.32 -25.64 17.05
N GLN A 183 -26.04 -24.84 16.02
CA GLN A 183 -25.25 -25.26 14.87
C GLN A 183 -24.04 -24.33 14.74
N LYS A 184 -22.85 -24.91 14.90
CA LYS A 184 -21.58 -24.23 14.81
C LYS A 184 -20.99 -24.48 13.43
N VAL A 185 -20.53 -23.43 12.77
CA VAL A 185 -19.87 -23.48 11.46
C VAL A 185 -18.50 -22.83 11.61
N ASP A 186 -17.45 -23.63 11.44
CA ASP A 186 -16.06 -23.15 11.46
C ASP A 186 -15.53 -23.13 10.02
N MET A 187 -15.12 -21.96 9.56
CA MET A 187 -14.51 -21.72 8.25
C MET A 187 -13.06 -21.26 8.44
N LYS A 188 -12.12 -22.03 7.92
CA LYS A 188 -10.69 -21.74 8.11
C LYS A 188 -9.98 -21.60 6.76
N GLY A 189 -9.41 -20.41 6.53
CA GLY A 189 -8.50 -20.15 5.43
C GLY A 189 -7.15 -20.83 5.71
N GLU A 190 -6.79 -21.80 4.87
CA GLU A 190 -5.53 -22.52 4.95
C GLU A 190 -4.74 -22.33 3.66
N GLY A 191 -3.50 -21.90 3.81
CA GLY A 191 -2.58 -21.69 2.70
C GLY A 191 -1.42 -20.83 3.13
N GLU A 192 -0.46 -20.67 2.23
CA GLU A 192 0.69 -19.80 2.47
C GLU A 192 0.69 -18.64 1.49
N PHE A 193 0.78 -17.43 2.05
CA PHE A 193 1.08 -16.24 1.28
C PHE A 193 2.56 -16.27 0.87
N ARG A 194 2.86 -16.86 -0.30
CA ARG A 194 4.21 -16.88 -0.87
C ARG A 194 4.29 -16.01 -2.12
N GLY A 195 5.11 -14.97 -2.11
CA GLY A 195 5.47 -14.17 -3.30
C GLY A 195 4.98 -12.72 -3.28
N PHE A 196 5.39 -11.97 -4.30
CA PHE A 196 5.02 -10.57 -4.53
C PHE A 196 4.14 -10.49 -5.79
N GLY A 197 3.04 -9.74 -5.72
CA GLY A 197 2.09 -9.57 -6.83
C GLY A 197 0.66 -9.39 -6.34
N PRO A 198 -0.27 -8.98 -7.22
CA PRO A 198 -1.68 -8.93 -6.88
C PRO A 198 -2.17 -10.34 -6.55
N ARG A 199 -2.83 -10.49 -5.39
CA ARG A 199 -3.44 -11.74 -4.94
C ARG A 199 -4.94 -11.55 -4.83
N ILE A 200 -5.68 -12.61 -5.09
CA ILE A 200 -7.15 -12.62 -5.02
C ILE A 200 -7.54 -13.52 -3.86
N SER A 201 -8.35 -12.97 -2.98
CA SER A 201 -9.00 -13.71 -1.90
C SER A 201 -10.26 -12.94 -1.53
N GLU A 202 -11.39 -13.47 -1.97
CA GLU A 202 -12.70 -12.84 -1.85
C GLU A 202 -13.68 -13.86 -1.26
N MET A 203 -14.33 -13.47 -0.18
CA MET A 203 -15.39 -14.22 0.47
C MET A 203 -16.70 -13.44 0.33
N ASP A 204 -17.71 -14.02 -0.33
CA ASP A 204 -19.07 -13.46 -0.39
C ASP A 204 -20.04 -14.46 0.26
N LEU A 205 -20.64 -14.09 1.39
CA LEU A 205 -21.60 -14.90 2.13
C LEU A 205 -22.96 -14.22 2.28
N LEU A 206 -24.00 -15.01 2.02
CA LEU A 206 -25.39 -14.77 2.40
C LEU A 206 -25.72 -15.54 3.67
N LEU A 207 -26.18 -14.81 4.68
CA LEU A 207 -26.57 -15.35 5.98
C LEU A 207 -28.09 -15.50 6.08
N SER A 208 -28.52 -16.44 6.92
CA SER A 208 -29.93 -16.59 7.28
C SER A 208 -30.50 -15.32 7.91
N THR A 209 -31.75 -14.99 7.57
CA THR A 209 -32.48 -13.84 8.13
C THR A 209 -33.42 -14.21 9.28
N ASP A 210 -33.66 -15.50 9.53
CA ASP A 210 -34.66 -15.99 10.52
C ASP A 210 -34.01 -16.69 11.73
N THR A 211 -32.69 -16.84 11.73
CA THR A 211 -31.95 -17.63 12.71
C THR A 211 -31.11 -16.69 13.58
N PRO A 212 -31.24 -16.70 14.93
CA PRO A 212 -30.33 -15.97 15.81
C PRO A 212 -28.88 -16.41 15.61
N MET A 213 -27.96 -15.45 15.45
CA MET A 213 -26.58 -15.71 15.04
C MET A 213 -25.55 -15.00 15.92
N SER A 214 -24.47 -15.72 16.18
CA SER A 214 -23.21 -15.22 16.73
C SER A 214 -22.12 -15.36 15.66
N LEU A 215 -21.43 -14.27 15.34
CA LEU A 215 -20.37 -14.22 14.34
C LEU A 215 -19.03 -13.90 14.99
N ASN A 216 -17.98 -14.58 14.56
CA ASN A 216 -16.61 -14.34 15.01
C ASN A 216 -15.67 -14.39 13.80
N ILE A 217 -14.97 -13.29 13.57
CA ILE A 217 -14.09 -13.10 12.41
C ILE A 217 -12.69 -12.79 12.93
N LYS A 218 -11.74 -13.68 12.66
CA LYS A 218 -10.32 -13.48 12.98
C LYS A 218 -9.51 -13.48 11.70
N THR A 219 -9.02 -12.29 11.34
CA THR A 219 -8.27 -12.07 10.10
C THR A 219 -7.01 -11.27 10.34
N GLY A 220 -6.01 -11.42 9.48
CA GLY A 220 -4.79 -10.60 9.54
C GLY A 220 -5.02 -9.23 8.92
N ALA A 221 -5.35 -9.21 7.63
CA ALA A 221 -5.69 -8.00 6.91
C ALA A 221 -6.90 -8.25 6.00
N ALA A 222 -7.89 -7.38 6.09
CA ALA A 222 -9.13 -7.53 5.33
C ALA A 222 -9.83 -6.20 5.07
N ASP A 223 -10.47 -6.12 3.91
CA ASP A 223 -11.49 -5.11 3.60
C ASP A 223 -12.86 -5.78 3.77
N MET A 224 -13.67 -5.26 4.68
CA MET A 224 -14.91 -5.88 5.12
C MET A 224 -16.12 -5.00 4.81
N ASP A 225 -17.10 -5.53 4.07
CA ASP A 225 -18.43 -4.93 3.88
C ASP A 225 -19.49 -5.88 4.44
N LEU A 226 -19.99 -5.53 5.63
CA LEU A 226 -20.85 -6.36 6.45
C LEU A 226 -22.22 -5.69 6.58
N ASP A 227 -23.23 -6.20 5.86
CA ASP A 227 -24.61 -5.71 5.89
C ASP A 227 -25.52 -6.66 6.68
N PHE A 228 -25.69 -6.36 7.97
CA PHE A 228 -26.47 -7.17 8.90
C PHE A 228 -27.83 -6.57 9.23
N LYS A 229 -28.36 -5.68 8.38
CA LYS A 229 -29.70 -5.09 8.57
C LYS A 229 -30.81 -6.13 8.73
N ASP A 230 -30.72 -7.21 7.95
CA ASP A 230 -31.72 -8.29 7.93
C ASP A 230 -31.30 -9.54 8.71
N VAL A 231 -30.16 -9.51 9.40
CA VAL A 231 -29.64 -10.66 10.17
C VAL A 231 -30.03 -10.52 11.64
N ASN A 232 -30.52 -11.61 12.24
CA ASN A 232 -30.78 -11.69 13.68
C ASN A 232 -29.46 -11.86 14.47
N LEU A 233 -28.65 -10.80 14.47
CA LEU A 233 -27.30 -10.78 15.02
C LEU A 233 -27.31 -10.53 16.53
N GLU A 234 -27.02 -11.55 17.32
CA GLU A 234 -26.91 -11.44 18.78
C GLU A 234 -25.48 -11.04 19.21
N SER A 235 -24.46 -11.50 18.48
CA SER A 235 -23.09 -11.10 18.75
C SER A 235 -22.22 -11.06 17.50
N LEU A 236 -21.28 -10.11 17.47
CA LEU A 236 -20.24 -10.02 16.46
C LEU A 236 -18.90 -9.72 17.13
N SER A 237 -17.91 -10.56 16.90
CA SER A 237 -16.52 -10.33 17.29
C SER A 237 -15.66 -10.22 16.04
N ILE A 238 -14.89 -9.15 15.91
CA ILE A 238 -13.94 -8.95 14.81
C ILE A 238 -12.57 -8.69 15.42
N GLU A 239 -11.60 -9.57 15.15
CA GLU A 239 -10.19 -9.37 15.45
C GLU A 239 -9.43 -9.23 14.14
N THR A 240 -8.79 -8.08 13.93
CA THR A 240 -8.05 -7.77 12.71
C THR A 240 -6.79 -6.95 12.96
N GLY A 241 -5.74 -7.20 12.18
CA GLY A 241 -4.51 -6.41 12.21
C GLY A 241 -4.68 -5.08 11.48
N ALA A 242 -4.87 -5.15 10.17
CA ALA A 242 -5.06 -3.98 9.30
C ALA A 242 -6.32 -4.10 8.45
N SER A 243 -7.22 -3.13 8.50
CA SER A 243 -8.50 -3.27 7.81
C SER A 243 -9.23 -1.99 7.44
N SER A 244 -10.09 -2.09 6.42
CA SER A 244 -11.24 -1.21 6.24
C SER A 244 -12.50 -1.97 6.62
N LEU A 245 -13.37 -1.40 7.45
CA LEU A 245 -14.61 -2.03 7.88
C LEU A 245 -15.79 -1.10 7.64
N ASN A 246 -16.73 -1.54 6.82
CA ASN A 246 -18.05 -0.97 6.65
C ASN A 246 -19.06 -1.93 7.29
N LEU A 247 -19.65 -1.53 8.41
CA LEU A 247 -20.59 -2.36 9.17
C LEU A 247 -21.96 -1.69 9.26
N LYS A 248 -23.00 -2.35 8.74
CA LYS A 248 -24.39 -1.92 8.88
C LYS A 248 -25.12 -2.87 9.81
N LEU A 249 -25.56 -2.36 10.96
CA LEU A 249 -26.28 -3.15 11.94
C LEU A 249 -27.79 -3.10 11.69
N GLY A 250 -28.47 -4.18 12.06
CA GLY A 250 -29.93 -4.29 12.03
C GLY A 250 -30.56 -4.18 13.41
N ASP A 251 -31.88 -4.34 13.46
CA ASP A 251 -32.66 -4.32 14.68
C ASP A 251 -33.36 -5.67 14.94
N LYS A 252 -32.97 -6.75 14.25
CA LYS A 252 -33.67 -8.04 14.35
C LYS A 252 -33.52 -8.70 15.73
N ALA A 253 -32.36 -8.54 16.37
CA ALA A 253 -32.11 -9.01 17.73
C ALA A 253 -32.62 -8.00 18.77
N THR A 254 -33.08 -8.50 19.93
CA THR A 254 -33.43 -7.63 21.07
C THR A 254 -32.19 -6.96 21.65
N THR A 255 -31.10 -7.72 21.77
CA THR A 255 -29.81 -7.21 22.23
C THR A 255 -28.72 -7.73 21.30
N SER A 256 -27.82 -6.86 20.87
CA SER A 256 -26.62 -7.24 20.12
C SER A 256 -25.36 -6.75 20.83
N GLU A 257 -24.38 -7.64 21.00
CA GLU A 257 -23.05 -7.29 21.50
C GLU A 257 -22.02 -7.32 20.37
N ILE A 258 -21.41 -6.18 20.10
CA ILE A 258 -20.45 -5.99 19.01
C ILE A 258 -19.09 -5.66 19.61
N VAL A 259 -18.08 -6.47 19.34
CA VAL A 259 -16.70 -6.26 19.77
C VAL A 259 -15.81 -6.19 18.54
N ILE A 260 -15.05 -5.10 18.42
CA ILE A 260 -14.12 -4.88 17.31
C ILE A 260 -12.76 -4.56 17.90
N GLU A 261 -11.80 -5.46 17.67
CA GLU A 261 -10.40 -5.30 18.02
C GLU A 261 -9.58 -5.15 16.74
N ALA A 262 -9.05 -3.95 16.50
CA ALA A 262 -8.34 -3.62 15.27
C ALA A 262 -7.01 -2.90 15.53
N GLY A 263 -5.95 -3.28 14.81
CA GLY A 263 -4.65 -2.60 14.90
C GLY A 263 -4.65 -1.23 14.21
N ALA A 264 -4.52 -1.22 12.88
CA ALA A 264 -4.55 -0.02 12.04
C ALA A 264 -5.77 -0.08 11.10
N SER A 265 -6.76 0.80 11.25
CA SER A 265 -8.03 0.61 10.53
C SER A 265 -8.82 1.87 10.22
N SER A 266 -9.66 1.80 9.20
CA SER A 266 -10.78 2.71 8.99
C SER A 266 -12.07 1.96 9.29
N VAL A 267 -12.86 2.45 10.24
CA VAL A 267 -14.10 1.80 10.69
C VAL A 267 -15.27 2.76 10.53
N GLU A 268 -16.21 2.38 9.68
CA GLU A 268 -17.52 3.02 9.52
C GLU A 268 -18.62 2.08 10.00
N ILE A 269 -19.41 2.54 10.97
CA ILE A 269 -20.50 1.76 11.56
C ILE A 269 -21.81 2.54 11.41
N LYS A 270 -22.84 1.88 10.88
CA LYS A 270 -24.18 2.42 10.77
C LYS A 270 -25.11 1.69 11.72
N VAL A 271 -25.77 2.46 12.58
CA VAL A 271 -26.62 1.96 13.67
C VAL A 271 -28.07 2.43 13.47
N PRO A 272 -29.07 1.54 13.45
CA PRO A 272 -30.47 1.90 13.17
C PRO A 272 -31.06 2.91 14.16
N ARG A 273 -31.70 3.98 13.67
CA ARG A 273 -32.28 5.09 14.49
C ARG A 273 -33.27 4.63 15.57
N MET A 274 -33.92 3.49 15.40
CA MET A 274 -34.92 2.96 16.33
C MET A 274 -34.32 2.20 17.52
N VAL A 275 -33.02 1.90 17.49
CA VAL A 275 -32.34 1.08 18.49
C VAL A 275 -31.55 1.98 19.43
N GLY A 276 -31.59 1.68 20.74
CA GLY A 276 -30.70 2.31 21.71
C GLY A 276 -29.29 1.76 21.54
N ALA A 277 -28.29 2.61 21.41
CA ALA A 277 -26.90 2.15 21.29
C ALA A 277 -25.99 2.76 22.35
N ARG A 278 -25.12 1.91 22.91
CA ARG A 278 -24.03 2.27 23.81
C ARG A 278 -22.72 1.89 23.15
N ILE A 279 -21.74 2.78 23.20
CA ILE A 279 -20.46 2.62 22.54
C ILE A 279 -19.35 2.90 23.55
N ASN A 280 -18.49 1.92 23.74
CA ASN A 280 -17.25 2.08 24.49
C ASN A 280 -16.08 2.11 23.51
N VAL A 281 -15.30 3.19 23.52
CA VAL A 281 -14.18 3.39 22.58
C VAL A 281 -12.88 3.46 23.36
N ASP A 282 -12.12 2.37 23.34
CA ASP A 282 -10.75 2.30 23.80
C ASP A 282 -9.80 2.37 22.61
N ALA A 283 -9.39 3.59 22.24
CA ALA A 283 -8.57 3.80 21.06
C ALA A 283 -7.38 4.72 21.33
N GLY A 284 -6.29 4.50 20.60
CA GLY A 284 -5.13 5.38 20.58
C GLY A 284 -5.40 6.71 19.86
N LEU A 285 -4.57 7.07 18.89
CA LEU A 285 -4.80 8.25 18.04
C LEU A 285 -5.97 7.98 17.09
N THR A 286 -7.14 8.56 17.37
CA THR A 286 -8.37 8.32 16.60
C THR A 286 -9.17 9.59 16.37
N THR A 287 -9.49 9.88 15.11
CA THR A 287 -10.52 10.89 14.78
C THR A 287 -11.89 10.23 14.92
N LYS A 288 -12.79 10.84 15.71
CA LYS A 288 -14.12 10.31 15.99
C LYS A 288 -15.18 11.23 15.41
N ASP A 289 -16.03 10.70 14.53
CA ASP A 289 -17.28 11.34 14.13
C ASP A 289 -18.44 10.46 14.61
N MET A 290 -19.16 10.92 15.63
CA MET A 290 -20.24 10.17 16.29
C MET A 290 -21.44 11.09 16.53
N LYS A 291 -22.07 11.54 15.44
CA LYS A 291 -23.30 12.35 15.51
C LYS A 291 -24.43 11.56 16.16
N ASP A 292 -25.29 12.26 16.89
CA ASP A 292 -26.45 11.69 17.62
C ASP A 292 -26.07 10.78 18.83
N PHE A 293 -24.80 10.80 19.27
CA PHE A 293 -24.35 10.15 20.49
C PHE A 293 -23.88 11.18 21.52
N LYS A 294 -24.30 11.00 22.77
CA LYS A 294 -23.86 11.81 23.92
C LYS A 294 -22.82 11.05 24.71
N GLN A 295 -21.73 11.70 25.05
CA GLN A 295 -20.74 11.12 25.95
C GLN A 295 -21.31 11.06 27.37
N THR A 296 -21.43 9.85 27.93
CA THR A 296 -21.97 9.60 29.28
C THR A 296 -20.90 9.15 30.28
N GLY A 297 -19.70 8.81 29.80
CA GLY A 297 -18.54 8.49 30.63
C GLY A 297 -17.22 8.77 29.89
N GLU A 298 -16.09 8.48 30.53
CA GLU A 298 -14.76 8.80 29.98
C GLU A 298 -14.55 8.23 28.55
N LYS A 299 -14.95 6.98 28.34
CA LYS A 299 -14.85 6.27 27.05
C LYS A 299 -16.21 5.82 26.50
N THR A 300 -17.31 6.28 27.10
CA THR A 300 -18.66 5.75 26.84
C THR A 300 -19.57 6.81 26.23
N TYR A 301 -20.27 6.41 25.17
CA TYR A 301 -21.21 7.24 24.40
C TYR A 301 -22.53 6.50 24.25
N GLU A 302 -23.65 7.20 24.34
CA GLU A 302 -24.97 6.61 24.26
C GLU A 302 -25.92 7.46 23.40
N THR A 303 -26.86 6.78 22.74
CA THR A 303 -28.01 7.44 22.11
C THR A 303 -28.99 7.94 23.18
N ASP A 304 -29.76 8.97 22.84
CA ASP A 304 -30.87 9.42 23.69
C ASP A 304 -31.88 8.30 23.98
N GLY A 305 -32.23 8.13 25.25
CA GLY A 305 -33.21 7.12 25.68
C GLY A 305 -32.69 5.69 25.73
N PHE A 306 -31.36 5.46 25.64
CA PHE A 306 -30.74 4.13 25.67
C PHE A 306 -31.33 3.20 26.75
N GLU A 307 -31.45 3.68 27.99
CA GLU A 307 -31.93 2.85 29.11
C GLU A 307 -33.35 2.30 28.90
N LYS A 308 -34.23 3.09 28.27
CA LYS A 308 -35.64 2.74 28.01
C LYS A 308 -35.86 2.05 26.66
N ALA A 309 -34.82 1.91 25.83
CA ALA A 309 -34.95 1.32 24.51
C ALA A 309 -35.33 -0.16 24.62
N ALA A 310 -36.32 -0.59 23.83
CA ALA A 310 -36.78 -1.98 23.78
C ALA A 310 -35.75 -2.92 23.13
N LYS A 311 -34.95 -2.36 22.21
CA LYS A 311 -33.83 -3.05 21.56
C LYS A 311 -32.55 -2.28 21.82
N LYS A 312 -31.44 -2.99 22.06
CA LYS A 312 -30.16 -2.40 22.45
C LYS A 312 -29.00 -2.98 21.65
N ILE A 313 -28.04 -2.12 21.31
CA ILE A 313 -26.75 -2.54 20.76
C ILE A 313 -25.65 -1.98 21.65
N ASP A 314 -24.80 -2.87 22.15
CA ASP A 314 -23.60 -2.52 22.90
C ASP A 314 -22.38 -2.75 22.00
N LEU A 315 -21.66 -1.67 21.69
CA LEU A 315 -20.45 -1.69 20.87
C LEU A 315 -19.22 -1.45 21.75
N LYS A 316 -18.21 -2.33 21.65
CA LYS A 316 -16.90 -2.19 22.29
C LYS A 316 -15.83 -2.16 21.22
N LEU A 317 -15.13 -1.04 21.13
CA LEU A 317 -14.11 -0.79 20.11
C LEU A 317 -12.75 -0.69 20.79
N LYS A 318 -11.83 -1.58 20.46
CA LYS A 318 -10.43 -1.53 20.87
C LYS A 318 -9.57 -1.31 19.63
N MET A 319 -8.99 -0.13 19.49
CA MET A 319 -8.38 0.28 18.23
C MET A 319 -7.01 0.92 18.44
N GLY A 320 -6.01 0.56 17.63
CA GLY A 320 -4.69 1.19 17.65
C GLY A 320 -4.70 2.60 17.04
N VAL A 321 -4.33 2.71 15.76
CA VAL A 321 -4.38 3.96 14.99
C VAL A 321 -5.52 3.87 13.99
N SER A 322 -6.51 4.77 14.09
CA SER A 322 -7.73 4.59 13.29
C SER A 322 -8.51 5.85 12.96
N SER A 323 -9.35 5.76 11.93
CA SER A 323 -10.49 6.65 11.73
C SER A 323 -11.77 5.92 12.13
N LEU A 324 -12.55 6.53 13.01
CA LEU A 324 -13.82 5.98 13.47
C LEU A 324 -14.97 6.91 13.10
N LYS A 325 -15.91 6.39 12.32
CA LYS A 325 -17.15 7.07 11.96
C LYS A 325 -18.33 6.21 12.37
N ILE A 326 -19.22 6.76 13.18
CA ILE A 326 -20.44 6.07 13.59
C ILE A 326 -21.63 6.98 13.29
N GLU A 327 -22.55 6.46 12.48
CA GLU A 327 -23.72 7.20 12.02
C GLU A 327 -25.01 6.47 12.36
N ARG A 328 -26.08 7.27 12.49
CA ARG A 328 -27.44 6.77 12.65
C ARG A 328 -28.12 6.72 11.29
N GLU A 329 -28.52 5.53 10.88
CA GLU A 329 -29.31 5.26 9.66
C GLU A 329 -30.76 4.95 10.00
#